data_AF-A0A6A4VIW7-F1
#
_entry.id   AF-A0A6A4VIW7-F1
#
_cell.length_a   1.000
_cell.length_b   1.000
_cell.length_c   1.000
_cell.angle_alpha   90.00
_cell.angle_beta   90.00
_cell.angle_gamma   90.00
#
_symmetry.space_group_name_H-M   'P 1'
#
loop_
_entity.id
_entity.type
_entity.pdbx_description
1 polymer ?
#
loop_
_entity_poly.entity_id
_entity_poly.type
_entity_poly.pdbx_seq_one_letter_code
_entity_poly.pdbx_strand_id
1 'polypeptide(L)'
;MGELQATVEISVELHKFFNVDLFQRGLYQVQACLQVSPKLLHQIEVTCEEPSPNAHAHTAVAAARTDQQRAVSQTFQILYRNEEVVLEDVFSFKVHLVIDANKLVESLERAGLQLLVELHFSESSDTSPQTSTAAMQLVSSRTLKLHFSPLR
;
A
#
# COMPACT_ATOMS: atom_id res chain seq x y z
N MET A 1 -1.63 35.85 -7.62
CA MET A 1 -0.90 34.56 -7.62
C MET A 1 -1.13 33.95 -6.25
N GLY A 2 -2.08 33.01 -6.13
CA GLY A 2 -2.40 32.38 -4.85
C GLY A 2 -2.12 30.89 -4.96
N GLU A 3 -0.86 30.49 -4.73
CA GLU A 3 -0.53 29.07 -4.59
C GLU A 3 -0.86 28.64 -3.17
N LEU A 4 -1.45 27.45 -3.04
CA LEU A 4 -1.82 26.84 -1.77
C LEU A 4 -1.18 25.46 -1.69
N GLN A 5 -0.54 25.18 -0.56
CA GLN A 5 -0.10 23.83 -0.24
C GLN A 5 -1.24 23.09 0.46
N ALA A 6 -1.76 22.05 -0.19
CA ALA A 6 -2.75 21.14 0.38
C ALA A 6 -2.06 19.86 0.84
N THR A 7 -2.53 19.27 1.93
CA THR A 7 -2.09 17.94 2.38
C THR A 7 -3.29 17.04 2.48
N VAL A 8 -3.21 15.86 1.85
CA VAL A 8 -4.23 14.82 1.91
C VAL A 8 -3.61 13.59 2.57
N GLU A 9 -4.25 13.07 3.59
CA GLU A 9 -3.80 11.88 4.30
C GLU A 9 -4.80 10.74 4.09
N ILE A 10 -4.31 9.59 3.64
CA ILE A 10 -5.10 8.39 3.38
C ILE A 10 -4.51 7.26 4.21
N SER A 11 -5.30 6.72 5.14
CA SER A 11 -4.95 5.50 5.86
C SER A 11 -5.53 4.28 5.12
N VAL A 12 -4.73 3.23 5.02
CA VAL A 12 -5.06 1.95 4.39
C VAL A 12 -4.76 0.84 5.38
N GLU A 13 -5.80 0.14 5.82
CA GLU A 13 -5.68 -1.05 6.65
C GLU A 13 -5.84 -2.31 5.78
N LEU A 14 -4.80 -3.14 5.75
CA LEU A 14 -4.88 -4.50 5.22
C LEU A 14 -5.35 -5.43 6.34
N HIS A 15 -6.65 -5.69 6.42
CA HIS A 15 -7.20 -6.48 7.53
C HIS A 15 -6.91 -7.99 7.40
N LYS A 16 -7.39 -8.61 6.31
CA LYS A 16 -7.31 -10.06 6.07
C LYS A 16 -7.04 -10.35 4.60
N PHE A 17 -6.30 -11.43 4.35
CA PHE A 17 -6.04 -11.99 3.04
C PHE A 17 -6.75 -13.33 2.88
N PHE A 18 -7.60 -13.46 1.86
CA PHE A 18 -8.33 -14.69 1.56
C PHE A 18 -7.75 -15.34 0.30
N ASN A 19 -7.15 -16.52 0.44
CA ASN A 19 -6.68 -17.29 -0.69
C ASN A 19 -7.83 -18.03 -1.38
N VAL A 20 -8.41 -17.45 -2.43
CA VAL A 20 -9.47 -18.11 -3.22
C VAL A 20 -8.89 -19.11 -4.23
N ASP A 21 -7.92 -18.70 -5.04
CA ASP A 21 -7.45 -19.47 -6.21
C ASP A 21 -5.93 -19.34 -6.46
N LEU A 22 -5.11 -19.06 -5.45
CA LEU A 22 -3.67 -19.10 -5.66
C LEU A 22 -3.20 -20.55 -5.89
N PHE A 23 -2.50 -20.75 -6.99
CA PHE A 23 -2.02 -22.07 -7.41
C PHE A 23 -0.64 -22.43 -6.85
N GLN A 24 0.11 -21.44 -6.36
CA GLN A 24 1.47 -21.61 -5.88
C GLN A 24 1.48 -21.53 -4.35
N ARG A 25 2.28 -22.39 -3.72
CA ARG A 25 2.53 -22.35 -2.27
C ARG A 25 3.84 -21.61 -2.06
N GLY A 26 3.92 -20.80 -1.02
CA GLY A 26 5.14 -20.05 -0.73
C GLY A 26 4.84 -18.74 -0.02
N LEU A 27 5.77 -17.81 -0.14
CA LEU A 27 5.70 -16.52 0.53
C LEU A 27 4.98 -15.51 -0.35
N TYR A 28 4.08 -14.77 0.25
CA TYR A 28 3.30 -13.72 -0.36
C TYR A 28 3.47 -12.42 0.40
N GLN A 29 3.35 -11.32 -0.33
CA GLN A 29 3.40 -9.98 0.21
C GLN A 29 2.48 -9.07 -0.60
N VAL A 30 1.68 -8.28 0.09
CA VAL A 30 0.87 -7.23 -0.52
C VAL A 30 1.66 -5.93 -0.47
N GLN A 31 1.75 -5.24 -1.60
CA GLN A 31 2.40 -3.95 -1.70
C GLN A 31 1.37 -2.92 -2.16
N ALA A 32 1.32 -1.76 -1.52
CA ALA A 32 0.42 -0.68 -1.86
C ALA A 32 1.20 0.61 -2.14
N CYS A 33 0.85 1.30 -3.22
CA CYS A 33 1.48 2.54 -3.64
C CYS A 33 0.40 3.56 -3.97
N LEU A 34 0.50 4.76 -3.42
CA LEU A 34 -0.35 5.87 -3.81
C LEU A 34 0.25 6.57 -5.03
N GLN A 35 -0.57 6.77 -6.05
CA GLN A 35 -0.22 7.42 -7.30
C GLN A 35 -1.01 8.72 -7.43
N VAL A 36 -0.32 9.76 -7.88
CA VAL A 36 -0.85 11.11 -8.09
C VAL A 36 -0.56 11.51 -9.53
N SER A 37 -1.43 12.33 -10.11
CA SER A 37 -1.24 12.89 -11.44
C SER A 37 0.10 13.62 -11.55
N PRO A 38 0.96 13.29 -12.54
CA PRO A 38 2.27 13.94 -12.71
C PRO A 38 2.16 15.41 -13.15
N LYS A 39 0.93 15.89 -13.44
CA LYS A 39 0.65 17.28 -13.81
C LYS A 39 0.71 18.24 -12.62
N LEU A 40 0.70 17.72 -11.39
CA LEU A 40 0.81 18.51 -10.17
C LEU A 40 2.17 18.27 -9.52
N LEU A 41 2.73 19.33 -8.95
CA LEU A 41 3.86 19.21 -8.03
C LEU A 41 3.37 18.55 -6.75
N HIS A 42 3.97 17.41 -6.42
CA HIS A 42 3.54 16.60 -5.30
C HIS A 42 4.73 15.88 -4.63
N GLN A 43 4.54 15.57 -3.34
CA GLN A 43 5.43 14.72 -2.56
C GLN A 43 4.56 13.74 -1.78
N ILE A 44 4.93 12.46 -1.79
CA ILE A 44 4.23 11.41 -1.05
C ILE A 44 5.16 10.88 0.03
N GLU A 45 4.66 10.82 1.25
CA GLU A 45 5.26 10.21 2.41
C GLU A 45 4.42 8.99 2.81
N VAL A 46 5.08 7.90 3.17
CA VAL A 46 4.42 6.67 3.59
C VAL A 46 4.97 6.28 4.95
N THR A 47 4.07 6.09 5.91
CA THR A 47 4.39 5.59 7.24
C THR A 47 3.64 4.29 7.48
N CYS A 48 4.31 3.35 8.13
CA CYS A 48 3.69 2.14 8.67
C CYS A 48 3.44 2.39 10.16
N GLU A 49 2.23 2.12 10.64
CA GLU A 49 1.97 2.11 12.07
C GLU A 49 2.54 0.81 12.66
N GLU A 50 3.09 0.87 13.88
CA GLU A 50 3.59 -0.34 14.51
C GLU A 50 2.42 -1.32 14.75
N PRO A 51 2.60 -2.60 14.40
CA PRO A 51 1.57 -3.59 14.63
C PRO A 51 1.24 -3.63 16.12
N SER A 52 -0.06 -3.65 16.44
CA SER A 52 -0.48 -3.74 17.84
C SER A 52 0.17 -4.99 18.47
N PRO A 53 0.62 -4.93 19.74
CA PRO A 53 1.29 -6.07 20.39
C PRO A 53 0.39 -7.32 20.55
N ASN A 54 -0.89 -7.22 20.19
CA ASN A 54 -1.87 -8.30 20.18
C ASN A 54 -2.12 -8.89 18.78
N ALA A 55 -1.53 -8.33 17.72
CA ALA A 55 -1.61 -8.90 16.38
C ALA A 55 -0.92 -10.27 16.40
N HIS A 56 -1.59 -11.29 15.86
CA HIS A 56 -1.16 -12.68 15.89
C HIS A 56 0.15 -12.87 15.09
N ALA A 57 1.28 -12.52 15.69
CA ALA A 57 2.62 -12.55 15.13
C ALA A 57 3.16 -13.97 14.87
N HIS A 58 2.29 -14.99 14.87
CA HIS A 58 2.69 -16.40 14.78
C HIS A 58 2.80 -16.92 13.35
N THR A 59 2.34 -16.17 12.33
CA THR A 59 2.37 -16.59 10.92
C THR A 59 3.23 -15.70 10.02
N ALA A 60 3.78 -14.61 10.55
CA ALA A 60 4.53 -13.62 9.78
C ALA A 60 6.01 -13.98 9.69
N VAL A 61 6.54 -14.03 8.47
CA VAL A 61 7.97 -14.28 8.21
C VAL A 61 8.80 -13.00 8.30
N ALA A 62 8.19 -11.87 7.96
CA ALA A 62 8.79 -10.54 8.09
C ALA A 62 7.70 -9.51 8.39
N ALA A 63 8.02 -8.50 9.21
CA ALA A 63 7.09 -7.44 9.57
C ALA A 63 6.77 -6.51 8.38
N ALA A 64 5.63 -5.82 8.49
CA ALA A 64 5.30 -4.72 7.59
C ALA A 64 6.38 -3.63 7.62
N ARG A 65 6.60 -3.01 6.47
CA ARG A 65 7.62 -1.98 6.29
C ARG A 65 7.20 -0.98 5.24
N THR A 66 7.92 0.13 5.19
CA THR A 66 7.85 1.07 4.07
C THR A 66 9.11 0.95 3.22
N ASP A 67 8.93 1.02 1.91
CA ASP A 67 10.03 1.04 0.94
C ASP A 67 9.80 2.21 -0.01
N GLN A 68 10.56 3.30 0.17
CA GLN A 68 10.40 4.57 -0.54
C GLN A 68 8.98 5.14 -0.43
N GLN A 69 8.14 4.96 -1.45
CA GLN A 69 6.74 5.40 -1.51
C GLN A 69 5.77 4.22 -1.55
N ARG A 70 6.23 3.04 -1.14
CA ARG A 70 5.48 1.80 -1.12
C ARG A 70 5.25 1.37 0.32
N ALA A 71 4.00 1.10 0.65
CA ALA A 71 3.63 0.32 1.81
C ALA A 71 3.82 -1.15 1.47
N VAL A 72 4.48 -1.89 2.35
CA VAL A 72 4.77 -3.29 2.15
C VAL A 72 4.24 -4.05 3.36
N SER A 73 3.24 -4.91 3.13
CA SER A 73 2.64 -5.75 4.17
C SER A 73 3.67 -6.65 4.82
N GLN A 74 3.32 -7.19 5.99
CA GLN A 74 4.06 -8.34 6.50
C GLN A 74 4.11 -9.45 5.45
N THR A 75 5.21 -10.19 5.42
CA THR A 75 5.36 -11.36 4.55
C THR A 75 4.68 -12.55 5.21
N PHE A 76 3.74 -13.17 4.51
CA PHE A 76 2.98 -14.31 5.01
C PHE A 76 3.13 -15.53 4.11
N GLN A 77 2.96 -16.71 4.67
CA GLN A 77 3.05 -17.97 3.94
C GLN A 77 1.66 -18.50 3.62
N ILE A 78 1.48 -18.99 2.39
CA ILE A 78 0.27 -19.74 1.99
C ILE A 78 0.67 -21.17 1.69
N LEU A 79 0.02 -22.12 2.38
CA LEU A 79 0.25 -23.55 2.23
C LEU A 79 -0.97 -24.26 1.65
N TYR A 80 -2.18 -23.78 1.94
CA TYR A 80 -3.41 -24.45 1.55
C TYR A 80 -4.33 -23.55 0.73
N ARG A 81 -5.23 -24.17 -0.04
CA ARG A 81 -6.32 -23.46 -0.73
C ARG A 81 -7.35 -23.02 0.31
N ASN A 82 -8.02 -21.89 0.06
CA ASN A 82 -9.03 -21.32 0.96
C ASN A 82 -8.47 -20.98 2.35
N GLU A 83 -7.18 -20.68 2.43
CA GLU A 83 -6.52 -20.20 3.65
C GLU A 83 -6.83 -18.72 3.87
N GLU A 84 -7.09 -18.36 5.12
CA GLU A 84 -7.28 -16.98 5.57
C GLU A 84 -6.08 -16.57 6.42
N VAL A 85 -5.47 -15.45 6.07
CA VAL A 85 -4.33 -14.89 6.80
C VAL A 85 -4.73 -13.51 7.34
N VAL A 86 -4.54 -13.31 8.64
CA VAL A 86 -4.75 -12.02 9.29
C VAL A 86 -3.53 -11.15 9.04
N LEU A 87 -3.73 -9.94 8.51
CA LEU A 87 -2.65 -8.99 8.20
C LEU A 87 -2.58 -7.87 9.24
N GLU A 88 -3.69 -7.18 9.51
CA GLU A 88 -3.75 -6.03 10.46
C GLU A 88 -2.66 -4.96 10.23
N ASP A 89 -2.16 -4.83 8.99
CA ASP A 89 -1.13 -3.84 8.66
C ASP A 89 -1.81 -2.51 8.34
N VAL A 90 -1.41 -1.44 9.03
CA VAL A 90 -1.95 -0.08 8.82
C VAL A 90 -0.87 0.82 8.22
N PHE A 91 -1.20 1.41 7.08
CA PHE A 91 -0.32 2.33 6.37
C PHE A 91 -0.97 3.68 6.17
N SER A 92 -0.21 4.74 6.39
CA SER A 92 -0.66 6.12 6.18
C SER A 92 0.13 6.75 5.04
N PHE A 93 -0.59 7.14 4.00
CA PHE A 93 -0.07 7.84 2.83
C PHE A 93 -0.41 9.33 2.95
N LYS A 94 0.60 10.15 3.15
CA LYS A 94 0.48 11.61 3.21
C LYS A 94 0.96 12.22 1.90
N VAL A 95 0.07 12.90 1.20
CA VAL A 95 0.36 13.59 -0.07
C VAL A 95 0.34 15.08 0.15
N HIS A 96 1.49 15.72 -0.09
CA HIS A 96 1.61 17.16 -0.20
C HIS A 96 1.41 17.56 -1.66
N LEU A 97 0.48 18.49 -1.92
CA LEU A 97 0.10 18.97 -3.24
C LEU A 97 0.24 20.49 -3.29
N VAL A 98 0.80 21.02 -4.38
CA VAL A 98 0.73 22.45 -4.68
C VAL A 98 -0.41 22.71 -5.65
N ILE A 99 -1.40 23.49 -5.24
CA ILE A 99 -2.63 23.78 -6.01
C ILE A 99 -2.92 25.28 -6.11
N ASP A 100 -3.69 25.69 -7.12
CA ASP A 100 -4.15 27.08 -7.26
C ASP A 100 -5.33 27.34 -6.31
N ALA A 101 -5.19 28.31 -5.42
CA ALA A 101 -6.22 28.71 -4.46
C ALA A 101 -7.52 29.15 -5.12
N ASN A 102 -7.46 29.72 -6.33
CA ASN A 102 -8.66 30.16 -7.07
C ASN A 102 -9.37 29.01 -7.77
N LYS A 103 -8.71 27.85 -7.92
CA LYS A 103 -9.21 26.67 -8.62
C LYS A 103 -9.02 25.41 -7.79
N LEU A 104 -9.32 25.49 -6.49
CA LEU A 104 -9.06 24.42 -5.53
C LEU A 104 -9.72 23.11 -5.96
N VAL A 105 -11.03 23.14 -6.24
CA VAL A 105 -11.83 21.94 -6.57
C VAL A 105 -11.30 21.26 -7.82
N GLU A 106 -11.17 22.01 -8.91
CA GLU A 106 -10.65 21.46 -10.17
C GLU A 106 -9.21 20.95 -10.03
N SER A 107 -8.36 21.64 -9.28
CA SER A 107 -6.95 21.25 -9.11
C SER A 107 -6.80 19.98 -8.30
N LEU A 108 -7.68 19.78 -7.33
CA LEU A 108 -7.72 18.59 -6.51
C LEU A 108 -8.33 17.40 -7.25
N GLU A 109 -9.37 17.62 -8.07
CA GLU A 109 -9.88 16.60 -9.00
C GLU A 109 -8.83 16.19 -10.03
N ARG A 110 -8.01 17.15 -10.50
CA ARG A 110 -6.84 16.90 -11.38
C ARG A 110 -5.74 16.08 -10.70
N ALA A 111 -5.70 15.99 -9.37
CA ALA A 111 -4.73 15.17 -8.65
C ALA A 111 -4.92 13.68 -8.93
N GLY A 112 -6.14 13.24 -9.24
CA GLY A 112 -6.41 11.90 -9.79
C GLY A 112 -5.84 10.76 -8.94
N LEU A 113 -6.03 10.84 -7.62
CA LEU A 113 -5.49 9.90 -6.64
C LEU A 113 -5.87 8.46 -6.97
N GLN A 114 -4.88 7.57 -7.02
CA GLN A 114 -5.04 6.16 -7.34
C GLN A 114 -4.20 5.31 -6.38
N LEU A 115 -4.79 4.28 -5.78
CA LEU A 115 -4.08 3.31 -4.97
C LEU A 115 -3.78 2.08 -5.82
N LEU A 116 -2.51 1.85 -6.12
CA LEU A 116 -2.02 0.64 -6.76
C LEU A 116 -1.77 -0.41 -5.69
N VAL A 117 -2.45 -1.55 -5.78
CA VAL A 117 -2.28 -2.70 -4.89
C VAL A 117 -1.76 -3.87 -5.70
N GLU A 118 -0.64 -4.42 -5.24
CA GLU A 118 0.08 -5.49 -5.90
C GLU A 118 0.24 -6.69 -4.97
N LEU A 119 0.16 -7.89 -5.53
CA LEU A 119 0.49 -9.13 -4.86
C LEU A 119 1.80 -9.66 -5.44
N HIS A 120 2.77 -9.83 -4.57
CA HIS A 120 4.09 -10.37 -4.88
C HIS A 120 4.23 -11.77 -4.28
N PHE A 121 4.98 -12.63 -4.98
CA PHE A 121 5.21 -14.02 -4.58
C PHE A 121 6.70 -14.36 -4.61
N SER A 122 7.13 -15.20 -3.69
CA SER A 122 8.44 -15.84 -3.78
C SER A 122 8.37 -17.31 -3.37
N GLU A 123 9.07 -18.14 -4.13
CA GLU A 123 9.27 -19.56 -3.83
C GLU A 123 10.33 -19.76 -2.74
N SER A 124 11.19 -18.75 -2.51
CA SER A 124 12.30 -18.87 -1.56
C SER A 124 11.80 -18.98 -0.12
N SER A 125 12.19 -20.07 0.55
CA SER A 125 12.04 -20.26 1.99
C SER A 125 13.09 -19.50 2.80
N ASP A 126 13.98 -18.75 2.15
CA ASP A 126 15.05 -18.01 2.83
C ASP A 126 14.46 -16.81 3.56
N THR A 127 14.34 -16.94 4.87
CA THR A 127 13.78 -15.95 5.80
C THR A 127 14.74 -14.79 6.09
N SER A 128 15.68 -14.49 5.20
CA SER A 128 16.69 -13.47 5.44
C SER A 128 16.09 -12.07 5.23
N PRO A 129 16.16 -11.17 6.23
CA PRO A 129 15.46 -9.87 6.21
C PRO A 129 16.00 -8.88 5.17
N GLN A 130 17.14 -9.17 4.53
CA GLN A 130 17.79 -8.26 3.57
C GLN A 130 17.51 -8.59 2.10
N THR A 131 16.93 -9.74 1.77
CA THR A 131 16.68 -10.17 0.37
C THR A 131 15.20 -10.07 -0.03
N SER A 132 14.33 -9.75 0.92
CA SER A 132 12.89 -10.00 0.87
C SER A 132 12.09 -9.13 -0.10
N THR A 133 12.61 -8.00 -0.58
CA THR A 133 11.96 -7.24 -1.68
C THR A 133 12.54 -7.56 -3.06
N ALA A 134 13.81 -7.98 -3.15
CA ALA A 134 14.51 -8.16 -4.42
C ALA A 134 14.23 -9.51 -5.11
N ALA A 135 13.68 -10.48 -4.38
CA ALA A 135 13.44 -11.84 -4.87
C ALA A 135 11.94 -12.18 -5.09
N MET A 136 11.03 -11.23 -4.92
CA MET A 136 9.60 -11.48 -5.13
C MET A 136 9.15 -11.05 -6.53
N GLN A 137 8.33 -11.88 -7.18
CA GLN A 137 7.74 -11.61 -8.49
C GLN A 137 6.31 -11.08 -8.36
N LEU A 138 5.95 -10.11 -9.20
CA LEU A 138 4.58 -9.60 -9.27
C LEU A 138 3.64 -10.68 -9.85
N VAL A 139 2.62 -11.06 -9.09
CA VAL A 139 1.60 -12.05 -9.49
C VAL A 139 0.31 -11.39 -9.93
N SER A 140 -0.11 -10.35 -9.22
CA SER A 140 -1.37 -9.66 -9.48
C SER A 140 -1.24 -8.19 -9.15
N SER A 141 -1.98 -7.36 -9.88
CA SER A 141 -2.03 -5.92 -9.66
C SER A 141 -3.45 -5.39 -9.91
N ARG A 142 -3.87 -4.45 -9.07
CA ARG A 142 -5.16 -3.76 -9.16
C ARG A 142 -4.96 -2.28 -8.80
N THR A 143 -5.57 -1.41 -9.59
CA THR A 143 -5.57 0.02 -9.34
C THR A 143 -6.96 0.46 -8.89
N LEU A 144 -7.03 1.05 -7.69
CA LEU A 144 -8.24 1.61 -7.10
C LEU A 144 -8.23 3.12 -7.32
N LYS A 145 -9.24 3.64 -8.03
CA LYS A 145 -9.38 5.08 -8.21
C LYS A 145 -10.03 5.70 -6.98
N LEU A 146 -9.32 6.57 -6.29
CA LEU A 146 -9.81 7.25 -5.10
C LEU A 146 -10.53 8.53 -5.55
N HIS A 147 -11.85 8.49 -5.53
CA HIS A 147 -12.67 9.64 -5.85
C HIS A 147 -12.71 10.60 -4.66
N PHE A 148 -11.96 11.69 -4.75
CA PHE A 148 -11.95 12.74 -3.76
C PHE A 148 -12.69 13.98 -4.29
N SER A 149 -13.76 14.39 -3.59
CA SER A 149 -14.52 15.60 -3.91
C SER A 149 -14.55 16.50 -2.67
N PRO A 150 -13.86 17.66 -2.70
CA PRO A 150 -13.71 18.52 -1.52
C PRO A 150 -14.99 19.24 -1.09
N LEU A 151 -16.05 19.22 -1.92
CA LEU A 151 -17.32 19.92 -1.67
C LEU A 151 -18.44 18.98 -1.22
N ARG A 152 -18.15 17.70 -1.00
CA ARG A 152 -19.15 16.68 -0.70
C ARG A 152 -18.99 16.11 0.70
#